data_AF-M7ZJ51-F1
#
_entry.id   AF-M7ZJ51-F1
#
_cell.length_a   1.000
_cell.length_b   1.000
_cell.length_c   1.000
_cell.angle_alpha   90.00
_cell.angle_beta   90.00
_cell.angle_gamma   90.00
#
_symmetry.space_group_name_H-M   'P 1'
#
loop_
_entity.id
_entity.type
_entity.pdbx_description
1 polymer ?
#
loop_
_entity_poly.entity_id
_entity_poly.type
_entity_poly.pdbx_seq_one_letter_code
_entity_poly.pdbx_strand_id
1 'polypeptide(L)'
;MAIRPLVATLMDKASSYLLDQYNVMEGMEKQHGILKRRLPIILDVIADAEEQATAHREGAKAWLHELKTVAYEANEVFDEFKYEALRREARKKGHYKELGCGL
;
A
#
# COMPACT_ATOMS: atom_id res chain seq x y z
N MET A 1 -12.43 4.14 14.74
CA MET A 1 -11.04 3.99 14.25
C MET A 1 -11.07 4.04 12.72
N ALA A 2 -10.08 4.61 12.05
CA ALA A 2 -10.06 4.72 10.58
C ALA A 2 -9.02 3.77 9.96
N ILE A 3 -9.08 2.48 10.29
CA ILE A 3 -8.11 1.49 9.81
C ILE A 3 -8.56 0.84 8.50
N ARG A 4 -9.86 0.53 8.35
CA ARG A 4 -10.40 -0.03 7.11
C ARG A 4 -10.11 0.85 5.87
N PRO A 5 -10.29 2.19 5.90
CA PRO A 5 -9.92 3.04 4.76
C PRO A 5 -8.42 3.06 4.45
N LEU A 6 -7.57 2.91 5.48
CA LEU A 6 -6.12 2.90 5.33
C LEU A 6 -5.65 1.64 4.60
N VAL A 7 -6.20 0.48 4.96
CA VAL A 7 -5.90 -0.80 4.30
C VAL A 7 -6.54 -0.87 2.90
N ALA A 8 -7.71 -0.26 2.70
CA ALA A 8 -8.31 -0.14 1.37
C ALA A 8 -7.42 0.67 0.42
N THR A 9 -6.91 1.82 0.88
CA THR A 9 -5.94 2.63 0.13
C THR A 9 -4.68 1.83 -0.22
N LEU A 10 -4.16 1.04 0.73
CA LEU A 10 -3.01 0.17 0.49
C LEU A 10 -3.31 -0.89 -0.59
N MET A 11 -4.50 -1.49 -0.56
CA MET A 11 -4.95 -2.45 -1.57
C MET A 11 -5.03 -1.82 -2.96
N ASP A 12 -5.58 -0.61 -3.06
CA ASP A 12 -5.66 0.11 -4.33
C ASP A 12 -4.27 0.42 -4.89
N LYS A 13 -3.35 0.88 -4.04
CA LYS A 13 -1.96 1.12 -4.44
C LYS A 13 -1.27 -0.16 -4.86
N ALA A 14 -1.39 -1.24 -4.08
CA ALA A 14 -0.80 -2.54 -4.39
C ALA A 14 -1.38 -3.16 -5.66
N SER A 15 -2.63 -2.82 -6.01
CA SER A 15 -3.28 -3.29 -7.23
C SER A 15 -3.10 -2.36 -8.44
N SER A 16 -2.37 -1.25 -8.26
CA SER A 16 -2.15 -0.27 -9.32
C SER A 16 -1.41 -0.88 -10.51
N TYR A 17 -1.98 -0.72 -11.70
CA TYR A 17 -1.39 -1.21 -12.95
C TYR A 17 -0.02 -0.58 -13.25
N LEU A 18 0.26 0.62 -12.72
CA LEU A 18 1.52 1.33 -12.91
C LEU A 18 2.71 0.54 -12.34
N LEU A 19 2.48 -0.22 -11.25
CA LEU A 19 3.53 -1.03 -10.65
C LEU A 19 4.01 -2.12 -11.60
N ASP A 20 3.05 -2.80 -12.24
CA ASP A 20 3.28 -3.88 -13.20
C ASP A 20 3.84 -3.31 -14.52
N GLN A 21 3.26 -2.22 -15.04
CA GLN A 21 3.65 -1.62 -16.32
C GLN A 21 5.09 -1.12 -16.33
N TYR A 22 5.56 -0.56 -15.21
CA TYR A 22 6.89 0.03 -15.11
C TYR A 22 7.89 -0.85 -14.36
N ASN A 23 7.49 -2.08 -13.98
CA ASN A 23 8.32 -3.06 -13.27
C ASN A 23 9.08 -2.45 -12.09
N VAL A 24 8.39 -1.69 -11.24
CA VAL A 24 9.02 -1.01 -10.08
C VAL A 24 9.26 -1.93 -8.89
N MET A 25 8.64 -3.12 -8.90
CA MET A 25 8.77 -4.16 -7.89
C MET A 25 9.59 -5.36 -8.39
N GLU A 26 10.53 -5.13 -9.31
CA GLU A 26 11.42 -6.18 -9.82
C GLU A 26 12.16 -6.89 -8.67
N GLY A 27 12.10 -8.22 -8.65
CA GLY A 27 12.64 -9.05 -7.56
C GLY A 27 11.72 -9.20 -6.34
N MET A 28 10.52 -8.59 -6.37
CA MET A 28 9.51 -8.67 -5.31
C MET A 28 8.16 -9.24 -5.80
N GLU A 29 8.13 -9.89 -6.95
CA GLU A 29 6.91 -10.35 -7.63
C GLU A 29 6.12 -11.34 -6.77
N LYS A 30 6.84 -12.21 -6.04
CA LYS A 30 6.21 -13.16 -5.11
C LYS A 30 5.52 -12.43 -3.97
N GLN A 31 6.19 -11.44 -3.36
CA GLN A 31 5.64 -10.64 -2.27
C GLN A 31 4.43 -9.84 -2.74
N HIS A 32 4.52 -9.23 -3.93
CA HIS A 32 3.43 -8.48 -4.54
C HIS A 32 2.20 -9.36 -4.79
N GLY A 33 2.39 -10.57 -5.34
CA GLY A 33 1.33 -11.54 -5.54
C GLY A 33 0.69 -12.02 -4.24
N ILE A 34 1.48 -12.22 -3.18
CA ILE A 34 0.95 -12.57 -1.85
C ILE A 34 0.11 -11.41 -1.30
N LEU A 35 0.60 -10.18 -1.42
CA LEU A 35 -0.07 -9.01 -0.89
C LEU A 35 -1.42 -8.76 -1.59
N LYS A 36 -1.46 -8.82 -2.93
CA LYS A 36 -2.70 -8.71 -3.73
C LYS A 36 -3.76 -9.73 -3.30
N ARG A 37 -3.35 -10.94 -2.89
CA ARG A 37 -4.27 -12.01 -2.43
C ARG A 37 -4.69 -11.86 -0.97
N ARG A 38 -3.82 -11.35 -0.09
CA ARG A 38 -4.09 -11.27 1.34
C ARG A 38 -4.81 -9.98 1.76
N LEU A 39 -4.56 -8.85 1.11
CA LEU A 39 -5.19 -7.58 1.49
C LEU A 39 -6.74 -7.63 1.47
N PRO A 40 -7.41 -8.28 0.49
CA PRO A 40 -8.87 -8.44 0.54
C PRO A 40 -9.33 -9.23 1.78
N ILE A 41 -8.63 -10.32 2.10
CA ILE A 41 -8.94 -11.16 3.28
C ILE A 41 -8.74 -10.34 4.57
N ILE A 42 -7.69 -9.53 4.63
CA ILE A 42 -7.41 -8.68 5.80
C ILE A 42 -8.50 -7.61 5.96
N LEU A 43 -9.05 -7.05 4.89
CA LEU A 43 -10.15 -6.09 4.96
C LEU A 43 -11.41 -6.70 5.59
N ASP A 44 -11.72 -7.95 5.27
CA ASP A 44 -12.85 -8.66 5.88
C ASP A 44 -12.61 -8.90 7.37
N VAL A 45 -11.41 -9.37 7.75
CA VAL A 45 -11.04 -9.59 9.17
C VAL A 45 -11.07 -8.29 9.97
N ILE A 46 -10.68 -7.16 9.38
CA ILE A 46 -10.77 -5.85 10.03
C ILE A 46 -12.22 -5.49 10.34
N ALA A 47 -13.15 -5.77 9.43
CA ALA A 47 -14.56 -5.45 9.65
C ALA A 47 -15.10 -6.21 10.89
N ASP A 48 -14.79 -7.50 11.01
CA ASP A 48 -15.16 -8.31 12.17
C ASP A 48 -14.49 -7.81 13.46
N ALA A 49 -13.21 -7.41 13.39
CA ALA A 49 -12.47 -6.90 14.52
C ALA A 49 -12.97 -5.52 15.00
N GLU A 50 -13.40 -4.64 14.08
CA GLU A 50 -14.02 -3.35 14.42
C GLU A 50 -15.33 -3.53 15.20
N GLU A 51 -16.15 -4.53 14.84
CA GLU A 51 -17.36 -4.90 15.58
C GLU A 51 -17.00 -5.41 16.99
N GLN A 52 -16.04 -6.32 17.10
CA GLN A 52 -15.58 -6.86 18.39
C GLN A 52 -14.95 -5.79 19.31
N ALA A 53 -14.25 -4.82 18.74
CA ALA A 53 -13.68 -3.70 19.49
C ALA A 53 -14.76 -2.81 20.12
N THR A 54 -15.90 -2.64 19.43
CA THR A 54 -17.08 -1.92 19.93
C THR A 54 -17.71 -2.66 21.11
N ALA A 55 -17.65 -3.99 21.11
CA ALA A 55 -18.04 -4.84 22.24
C ALA A 55 -17.01 -4.87 23.40
N HIS A 56 -16.11 -3.89 23.49
CA HIS A 56 -15.12 -3.71 24.56
C HIS A 56 -14.11 -4.86 24.72
N ARG A 57 -13.80 -5.58 23.64
CA ARG A 57 -12.67 -6.52 23.63
C ARG A 57 -11.35 -5.79 23.47
N GLU A 58 -10.62 -5.61 24.55
CA GLU A 58 -9.34 -4.90 24.57
C GLU A 58 -8.28 -5.53 23.63
N GLY A 59 -8.28 -6.86 23.48
CA GLY A 59 -7.40 -7.54 22.51
C GLY A 59 -7.66 -7.14 21.06
N ALA A 60 -8.92 -6.95 20.68
CA ALA A 60 -9.28 -6.49 19.33
C ALA A 60 -8.83 -5.04 19.09
N LYS A 61 -8.97 -4.17 20.10
CA LYS A 61 -8.48 -2.79 20.04
C LYS A 61 -6.97 -2.73 19.88
N ALA A 62 -6.22 -3.52 20.65
CA ALA A 62 -4.76 -3.59 20.57
C ALA A 62 -4.29 -4.08 19.19
N TRP A 63 -4.88 -5.16 18.69
CA TRP A 63 -4.56 -5.69 17.36
C TRP A 63 -4.86 -4.69 16.23
N LEU A 64 -6.01 -4.01 16.26
CA LEU A 64 -6.33 -2.96 15.30
C LEU A 64 -5.36 -1.77 15.40
N HIS A 65 -4.86 -1.45 16.59
CA HIS A 65 -3.87 -0.39 16.73
C HIS A 65 -2.54 -0.74 16.06
N GLU A 66 -2.02 -1.96 16.27
CA GLU A 66 -0.80 -2.44 15.63
C GLU A 66 -0.95 -2.51 14.11
N LEU A 67 -2.07 -3.06 13.63
CA LEU A 67 -2.34 -3.17 12.20
C LEU A 67 -2.43 -1.80 11.52
N LYS A 68 -2.95 -0.79 12.23
CA LYS A 68 -2.95 0.60 11.74
C LYS A 68 -1.53 1.12 11.52
N THR A 69 -0.61 0.88 12.44
CA THR A 69 0.80 1.29 12.30
C THR A 69 1.45 0.65 11.07
N VAL A 70 1.33 -0.67 10.94
CA VAL A 70 1.90 -1.40 9.79
C VAL A 70 1.29 -0.93 8.47
N ALA A 71 -0.02 -0.64 8.45
CA ALA A 71 -0.69 -0.14 7.27
C ALA A 71 -0.22 1.27 6.86
N TYR A 72 0.21 2.13 7.80
CA TYR A 72 0.83 3.41 7.46
C TYR A 72 2.18 3.22 6.79
N GLU A 73 3.08 2.45 7.41
CA GLU A 73 4.41 2.18 6.87
C GLU A 73 4.33 1.55 5.47
N ALA A 74 3.43 0.58 5.30
CA ALA A 74 3.19 -0.03 4.00
C ALA A 74 2.66 0.98 2.97
N ASN A 75 1.78 1.90 3.37
CA ASN A 75 1.27 2.94 2.48
C ASN A 75 2.38 3.88 1.99
N GLU A 76 3.34 4.23 2.84
CA GLU A 76 4.50 5.05 2.49
C GLU A 76 5.39 4.35 1.46
N VAL A 77 5.72 3.06 1.70
CA VAL A 77 6.49 2.25 0.74
C VAL A 77 5.78 2.18 -0.62
N PHE A 78 4.46 2.02 -0.64
CA PHE A 78 3.71 1.99 -1.90
C PHE A 78 3.58 3.35 -2.58
N ASP A 79 3.67 4.46 -1.84
CA ASP A 79 3.75 5.79 -2.42
C ASP A 79 5.09 6.00 -3.15
N GLU A 80 6.19 5.45 -2.63
CA GLU A 80 7.49 5.46 -3.31
C GLU A 80 7.46 4.65 -4.61
N PHE A 81 6.88 3.45 -4.59
CA PHE A 81 6.71 2.66 -5.80
C PHE A 81 5.87 3.38 -6.85
N LYS A 82 4.77 4.02 -6.42
CA LYS A 82 3.92 4.83 -7.31
C LYS A 82 4.69 6.01 -7.89
N TYR A 83 5.48 6.71 -7.07
CA TYR A 83 6.32 7.81 -7.52
C TYR A 83 7.34 7.34 -8.57
N GLU A 84 8.05 6.25 -8.32
CA GLU A 84 9.04 5.74 -9.27
C GLU A 84 8.39 5.28 -10.58
N ALA A 85 7.18 4.70 -10.53
CA ALA A 85 6.43 4.33 -11.73
C ALA A 85 6.07 5.58 -12.56
N LEU A 86 5.57 6.63 -11.92
CA LEU A 86 5.27 7.92 -12.56
C LEU A 86 6.55 8.60 -13.09
N ARG A 87 7.67 8.50 -12.39
CA ARG A 87 8.97 9.02 -12.83
C ARG A 87 9.45 8.32 -14.10
N ARG A 88 9.36 6.99 -14.15
CA ARG A 88 9.68 6.19 -15.35
C ARG A 88 8.73 6.51 -16.50
N GLU A 89 7.45 6.72 -16.22
CA GLU A 89 6.45 7.18 -17.20
C GLU A 89 6.82 8.54 -17.81
N ALA A 90 7.08 9.54 -16.96
CA ALA A 90 7.43 10.89 -17.40
C ALA A 90 8.70 10.91 -18.26
N ARG A 91 9.70 10.09 -17.90
CA ARG A 91 10.91 9.88 -18.71
C ARG A 91 10.60 9.30 -20.08
N LYS A 92 9.75 8.27 -20.16
CA LYS A 92 9.33 7.68 -21.45
C LYS A 92 8.53 8.66 -22.31
N LYS A 93 7.68 9.49 -21.70
CA LYS A 93 6.83 10.46 -22.42
C LYS A 93 7.54 11.78 -22.78
N GLY A 94 8.82 11.94 -22.44
CA GLY A 94 9.59 13.15 -22.75
C GLY A 94 9.23 14.38 -21.90
N HIS A 95 8.56 14.18 -20.76
CA HIS A 95 8.19 15.26 -19.83
C HIS A 95 9.24 15.51 -18.74
N TYR A 96 10.43 14.91 -18.85
CA TYR A 96 11.52 15.13 -17.89
C TYR A 96 12.26 16.42 -18.26
N LYS A 97 11.97 17.53 -17.56
CA LYS A 97 12.96 18.60 -17.46
C LYS A 97 14.06 18.06 -16.55
N GLU A 98 15.28 17.94 -17.08
CA GLU A 98 16.45 17.69 -16.27
C GLU A 98 16.51 18.76 -15.17
N LEU A 99 16.17 18.38 -13.94
CA LEU A 99 16.63 19.13 -12.78
C LEU A 99 18.12 18.78 -12.71
N GLY A 100 18.92 19.63 -13.34
CA GLY A 100 20.34 19.42 -13.52
C GLY A 100 21.02 19.13 -12.19
N CYS A 101 21.66 17.96 -12.10
CA CYS A 101 22.92 17.84 -11.39
C CYS A 101 24.01 17.96 -12.46
N GLY A 102 24.35 19.20 -12.78
CA GLY A 102 25.67 19.48 -13.32
C GLY A 102 26.65 19.37 -12.17
N LEU A 103 27.53 18.37 -12.23
CA LEU A 103 28.94 18.40 -11.86
C LEU A 103 29.62 17.22 -12.56
#